data_AF-A0A3D5R6N8-F1
#
_entry.id   AF-A0A3D5R6N8-F1
#
_cell.length_a   1.000
_cell.length_b   1.000
_cell.length_c   1.000
_cell.angle_alpha   90.00
_cell.angle_beta   90.00
_cell.angle_gamma   90.00
#
_symmetry.space_group_name_H-M   'P 1'
#
loop_
_entity.id
_entity.type
_entity.pdbx_description
1 polymer ?
#
loop_
_entity_poly.entity_id
_entity_poly.type
_entity_poly.pdbx_seq_one_letter_code
_entity_poly.pdbx_strand_id
1 'polypeptide(L)'
;MKGSLTLFKIKDIEIQLHISWIIIFTLISFSMASGFLPANYPDLQLYLYWVFGAGIAVFMLLSVMLHELSHSLVSKKLGIDVKTITLFIFGGIAQMDEEPDNPIKELKIAIAGPAMSIFLFVVFSVLAYLASMMGSSNIVQGALSYVGSINLILALFNLVPAFPMDGGRVLRAIIWHIKGDLTFATRIASSMGDMFGYFLIFLGLYWAFSGDVVNGIWFVFIGWFIKNLSESSYQNMLMNDMFTKIHIREFMTEDVVSIERSISVEKVIREYFYKYKYNKKKDPYSRSCY
;
A
#
# COMPACT_ATOMS: atom_id res chain seq x y z
N MET A 1 -9.46 -6.36 6.04
CA MET A 1 -10.32 -5.15 6.14
C MET A 1 -11.78 -5.61 6.15
N LYS A 2 -12.74 -4.88 6.74
CA LYS A 2 -14.16 -5.26 6.59
C LYS A 2 -14.52 -5.21 5.10
N GLY A 3 -15.06 -6.28 4.55
CA GLY A 3 -15.43 -6.36 3.12
C GLY A 3 -14.33 -6.85 2.17
N SER A 4 -13.28 -7.51 2.67
CA SER A 4 -12.33 -8.26 1.83
C SER A 4 -12.69 -9.74 1.75
N LEU A 5 -12.56 -10.32 0.56
CA LEU A 5 -12.75 -11.74 0.27
C LEU A 5 -11.40 -12.37 -0.03
N THR A 6 -11.06 -13.47 0.64
CA THR A 6 -9.85 -14.25 0.32
C THR A 6 -10.05 -14.98 -0.99
N LEU A 7 -9.19 -14.70 -1.97
CA LEU A 7 -9.21 -15.34 -3.28
C LEU A 7 -8.44 -16.67 -3.25
N PHE A 8 -7.16 -16.62 -2.87
CA PHE A 8 -6.28 -17.79 -2.82
C PHE A 8 -5.02 -17.47 -1.98
N LYS A 9 -4.19 -18.48 -1.75
CA LYS A 9 -2.97 -18.39 -0.94
C LYS A 9 -1.74 -18.74 -1.79
N ILE A 10 -0.72 -17.89 -1.81
CA ILE A 10 0.58 -18.13 -2.48
C ILE A 10 1.70 -18.04 -1.44
N LYS A 11 2.53 -19.10 -1.29
CA LYS A 11 3.72 -19.09 -0.42
C LYS A 11 3.45 -18.50 0.98
N ASP A 12 2.37 -18.94 1.60
CA ASP A 12 1.91 -18.46 2.90
C ASP A 12 1.50 -16.99 2.97
N ILE A 13 1.09 -16.41 1.84
CA ILE A 13 0.53 -15.07 1.76
C ILE A 13 -0.91 -15.21 1.27
N GLU A 14 -1.88 -14.73 2.06
CA GLU A 14 -3.28 -14.67 1.67
C GLU A 14 -3.52 -13.50 0.71
N ILE A 15 -4.05 -13.78 -0.48
CA ILE A 15 -4.43 -12.73 -1.43
C ILE A 15 -5.92 -12.47 -1.28
N GLN A 16 -6.25 -11.25 -0.90
CA GLN A 16 -7.61 -10.79 -0.65
C GLN A 16 -8.00 -9.70 -1.66
N LEU A 17 -9.27 -9.70 -2.05
CA LEU A 17 -9.87 -8.68 -2.90
C LEU A 17 -10.92 -7.91 -2.11
N HIS A 18 -10.74 -6.61 -1.96
CA HIS A 18 -11.71 -5.74 -1.33
C HIS A 18 -12.84 -5.41 -2.31
N ILE A 19 -14.08 -5.30 -1.80
CA ILE A 19 -15.27 -5.02 -2.62
C ILE A 19 -15.14 -3.74 -3.47
N SER A 20 -14.39 -2.75 -2.99
CA SER A 20 -14.12 -1.51 -3.73
C SER A 20 -13.40 -1.75 -5.06
N TRP A 21 -12.77 -2.90 -5.24
CA TRP A 21 -12.12 -3.24 -6.51
C TRP A 21 -13.14 -3.33 -7.66
N ILE A 22 -14.38 -3.74 -7.39
CA ILE A 22 -15.44 -3.78 -8.42
C ILE A 22 -15.63 -2.39 -9.04
N ILE A 23 -15.48 -1.32 -8.25
CA ILE A 23 -15.62 0.07 -8.72
C ILE A 23 -14.55 0.39 -9.77
N ILE A 24 -13.26 0.14 -9.47
CA ILE A 24 -12.19 0.42 -10.44
C ILE A 24 -12.26 -0.51 -11.64
N PHE A 25 -12.61 -1.78 -11.44
CA PHE A 25 -12.81 -2.72 -12.53
C PHE A 25 -13.88 -2.23 -13.51
N THR A 26 -15.04 -1.81 -13.01
CA THR A 26 -16.12 -1.27 -13.84
C THR A 26 -15.70 0.03 -14.52
N LEU A 27 -15.02 0.94 -13.81
CA LEU A 27 -14.59 2.22 -14.35
C LEU A 27 -13.56 2.06 -15.48
N ILE A 28 -12.54 1.21 -15.29
CA ILE A 28 -11.55 0.90 -16.32
C ILE A 28 -12.23 0.20 -17.50
N SER A 29 -13.02 -0.84 -17.24
CA SER A 29 -13.72 -1.58 -18.30
C SER A 29 -14.61 -0.67 -19.14
N PHE A 30 -15.36 0.23 -18.48
CA PHE A 30 -16.20 1.24 -19.13
C PHE A 30 -15.36 2.23 -19.94
N SER A 31 -14.34 2.84 -19.35
CA SER A 31 -13.46 3.80 -20.03
C SER A 31 -12.78 3.20 -21.27
N MET A 32 -12.35 1.95 -21.19
CA MET A 32 -11.78 1.23 -22.33
C MET A 32 -12.84 0.94 -23.39
N ALA A 33 -14.00 0.42 -22.99
CA ALA A 33 -15.04 -0.01 -23.92
C ALA A 33 -15.78 1.15 -24.61
N SER A 34 -15.95 2.30 -23.93
CA SER A 34 -16.72 3.44 -24.43
C SER A 34 -15.86 4.58 -24.99
N GLY A 35 -14.55 4.57 -24.74
CA GLY A 35 -13.65 5.66 -25.11
C GLY A 35 -12.44 5.16 -25.89
N PHE A 36 -11.49 4.54 -25.20
CA PHE A 36 -10.18 4.24 -25.78
C PHE A 36 -10.25 3.23 -26.93
N LEU A 37 -10.94 2.10 -26.77
CA LEU A 37 -10.97 1.06 -27.80
C LEU A 37 -11.75 1.48 -29.06
N PRO A 38 -12.97 2.06 -28.97
CA PRO A 38 -13.68 2.53 -30.17
C PRO A 38 -12.93 3.63 -30.93
N ALA A 39 -12.20 4.51 -30.23
CA ALA A 39 -11.45 5.60 -30.86
C ALA A 39 -10.20 5.11 -31.62
N ASN A 40 -9.53 4.07 -31.13
CA ASN A 40 -8.29 3.56 -31.73
C ASN A 40 -8.51 2.37 -32.67
N TYR A 41 -9.58 1.61 -32.45
CA TYR A 41 -9.96 0.43 -33.23
C TYR A 41 -11.43 0.56 -33.66
N PRO A 42 -11.73 1.45 -34.61
CA PRO A 42 -13.08 1.60 -35.14
C PRO A 42 -13.54 0.30 -35.82
N ASP A 43 -14.85 0.16 -36.02
CA ASP A 43 -15.49 -0.91 -36.80
C ASP A 43 -15.51 -2.31 -36.17
N LEU A 44 -15.36 -2.43 -34.85
CA LEU A 44 -15.56 -3.69 -34.13
C LEU A 44 -16.99 -3.80 -33.57
N GLN A 45 -17.43 -5.04 -33.36
CA GLN A 45 -18.71 -5.31 -32.71
C GLN A 45 -18.68 -4.85 -31.24
N LEU A 46 -19.79 -4.24 -30.79
CA LEU A 46 -19.88 -3.61 -29.46
C LEU A 46 -19.43 -4.53 -28.32
N TYR A 47 -19.79 -5.82 -28.36
CA TYR A 47 -19.41 -6.76 -27.29
C TYR A 47 -17.89 -7.00 -27.21
N LEU A 48 -17.15 -6.87 -28.32
CA LEU A 48 -15.70 -7.03 -28.32
C LEU A 48 -15.03 -5.92 -27.50
N TYR A 49 -15.51 -4.69 -27.60
CA TYR A 49 -14.98 -3.60 -26.77
C TYR A 49 -15.13 -3.87 -25.27
N TRP A 50 -16.26 -4.44 -24.85
CA TRP A 50 -16.48 -4.83 -23.46
C TRP A 50 -15.61 -6.01 -23.03
N VAL A 51 -15.45 -7.03 -23.89
CA VAL A 51 -14.59 -8.19 -23.60
C VAL A 51 -13.12 -7.77 -23.46
N PHE A 52 -12.61 -6.98 -24.39
CA PHE A 52 -11.23 -6.48 -24.33
C PHE A 52 -11.04 -5.47 -23.19
N GLY A 53 -12.01 -4.59 -22.94
CA GLY A 53 -11.97 -3.65 -21.81
C GLY A 53 -11.92 -4.37 -20.46
N ALA A 54 -12.77 -5.37 -20.27
CA ALA A 54 -12.74 -6.22 -19.07
C ALA A 54 -11.42 -7.02 -18.97
N GLY A 55 -10.94 -7.57 -20.09
CA GLY A 55 -9.66 -8.27 -20.15
C GLY A 55 -8.48 -7.39 -19.71
N ILE A 56 -8.40 -6.16 -20.23
CA ILE A 56 -7.38 -5.17 -19.83
C ILE A 56 -7.48 -4.88 -18.33
N ALA A 57 -8.69 -4.66 -17.80
CA ALA A 57 -8.89 -4.42 -16.36
C ALA A 57 -8.42 -5.60 -15.49
N VAL A 58 -8.66 -6.84 -15.92
CA VAL A 58 -8.14 -8.05 -15.24
C VAL A 58 -6.61 -8.09 -15.29
N PHE A 59 -6.00 -7.84 -16.45
CA PHE A 59 -4.54 -7.83 -16.57
C PHE A 59 -3.88 -6.72 -15.75
N MET A 60 -4.52 -5.56 -15.62
CA MET A 60 -4.09 -4.51 -14.70
C MET A 60 -4.16 -4.95 -13.24
N LEU A 61 -5.24 -5.60 -12.82
CA LEU A 61 -5.32 -6.17 -11.47
C LEU A 61 -4.20 -7.17 -11.22
N LEU A 62 -3.97 -8.09 -12.16
CA LEU A 62 -2.89 -9.07 -12.06
C LEU A 62 -1.52 -8.39 -12.01
N SER A 63 -1.33 -7.30 -12.74
CA SER A 63 -0.08 -6.53 -12.73
C SER A 63 0.19 -5.91 -11.35
N VAL A 64 -0.82 -5.26 -10.76
CA VAL A 64 -0.73 -4.71 -9.39
C VAL A 64 -0.52 -5.83 -8.37
N MET A 65 -1.24 -6.94 -8.49
CA MET A 65 -1.05 -8.10 -7.61
C MET A 65 0.38 -8.63 -7.69
N LEU A 66 0.94 -8.79 -8.88
CA LEU A 66 2.31 -9.27 -9.07
C LEU A 66 3.35 -8.28 -8.55
N HIS A 67 3.10 -6.98 -8.67
CA HIS A 67 3.89 -5.90 -8.08
C HIS A 67 3.93 -6.01 -6.55
N GLU A 68 2.78 -6.13 -5.89
CA GLU A 68 2.72 -6.31 -4.42
C GLU A 68 3.30 -7.66 -3.97
N LEU A 69 3.10 -8.69 -4.78
CA LEU A 69 3.64 -10.02 -4.52
C LEU A 69 5.17 -9.98 -4.56
N SER A 70 5.79 -9.23 -5.48
CA SER A 70 7.25 -9.17 -5.54
C SER A 70 7.85 -8.50 -4.30
N HIS A 71 7.25 -7.41 -3.79
CA HIS A 71 7.62 -6.83 -2.48
C HIS A 71 7.54 -7.88 -1.37
N SER A 72 6.43 -8.62 -1.33
CA SER A 72 6.15 -9.59 -0.27
C SER A 72 7.11 -10.78 -0.32
N LEU A 73 7.44 -11.27 -1.52
CA LEU A 73 8.40 -12.36 -1.71
C LEU A 73 9.82 -11.96 -1.33
N VAL A 74 10.24 -10.74 -1.66
CA VAL A 74 11.55 -10.22 -1.24
C VAL A 74 11.59 -10.00 0.27
N SER A 75 10.51 -9.50 0.87
CA SER A 75 10.37 -9.33 2.32
C SER A 75 10.53 -10.66 3.06
N LYS A 76 9.80 -11.71 2.64
CA LYS A 76 9.94 -13.06 3.21
C LYS A 76 11.35 -13.62 3.08
N LYS A 77 12.00 -13.41 1.93
CA LYS A 77 13.40 -13.84 1.72
C LYS A 77 14.38 -13.13 2.66
N LEU A 78 14.04 -11.93 3.14
CA LEU A 78 14.84 -11.14 4.07
C LEU A 78 14.43 -11.34 5.54
N GLY A 79 13.52 -12.29 5.81
CA GLY A 79 13.10 -12.68 7.17
C GLY A 79 11.94 -11.85 7.73
N ILE A 80 11.27 -11.04 6.91
CA ILE A 80 10.09 -10.26 7.33
C ILE A 80 8.84 -11.03 6.90
N ASP A 81 8.00 -11.42 7.87
CA ASP A 81 6.78 -12.14 7.56
C ASP A 81 5.71 -11.22 6.96
N VAL A 82 4.98 -11.79 5.99
CA VAL A 82 3.90 -11.11 5.26
C VAL A 82 2.71 -12.05 5.24
N LYS A 83 1.63 -11.66 5.92
CA LYS A 83 0.46 -12.50 6.10
C LYS A 83 -0.54 -12.37 4.97
N THR A 84 -0.80 -11.14 4.54
CA THR A 84 -1.93 -10.84 3.67
C THR A 84 -1.60 -9.72 2.68
N ILE A 85 -2.01 -9.87 1.42
CA ILE A 85 -2.06 -8.80 0.42
C ILE A 85 -3.52 -8.50 0.12
N THR A 86 -3.98 -7.27 0.35
CA THR A 86 -5.34 -6.85 0.04
C THR A 86 -5.34 -5.90 -1.16
N LEU A 87 -5.99 -6.31 -2.25
CA LEU A 87 -6.19 -5.51 -3.46
C LEU A 87 -7.47 -4.69 -3.35
N PHE A 88 -7.40 -3.40 -3.63
CA PHE A 88 -8.50 -2.44 -3.49
C PHE A 88 -8.44 -1.36 -4.58
N ILE A 89 -9.27 -0.32 -4.47
CA ILE A 89 -9.48 0.65 -5.55
C ILE A 89 -8.22 1.48 -5.88
N PHE A 90 -7.32 1.70 -4.91
CA PHE A 90 -6.12 2.51 -5.09
C PHE A 90 -4.82 1.70 -5.24
N GLY A 91 -4.90 0.37 -5.36
CA GLY A 91 -3.73 -0.50 -5.50
C GLY A 91 -3.83 -1.75 -4.64
N GLY A 92 -2.71 -2.18 -4.06
CA GLY A 92 -2.68 -3.22 -3.04
C GLY A 92 -1.94 -2.78 -1.79
N ILE A 93 -2.30 -3.37 -0.65
CA ILE A 93 -1.59 -3.18 0.62
C ILE A 93 -1.16 -4.56 1.11
N ALA A 94 0.14 -4.74 1.30
CA ALA A 94 0.71 -5.89 1.99
C ALA A 94 0.77 -5.62 3.50
N GLN A 95 0.22 -6.53 4.30
CA GLN A 95 0.31 -6.51 5.75
C GLN A 95 1.59 -7.22 6.18
N MET A 96 2.59 -6.42 6.57
CA MET A 96 3.86 -6.87 7.11
C MET A 96 3.80 -6.84 8.64
N ASP A 97 4.45 -7.80 9.29
CA ASP A 97 4.48 -7.88 10.75
C ASP A 97 5.41 -6.84 11.39
N GLU A 98 6.50 -6.49 10.70
CA GLU A 98 7.52 -5.56 11.17
C GLU A 98 8.02 -4.66 10.05
N GLU A 99 8.50 -3.46 10.40
CA GLU A 99 9.23 -2.61 9.46
C GLU A 99 10.66 -3.13 9.26
N PRO A 100 11.29 -2.87 8.09
CA PRO A 100 12.68 -3.25 7.85
C PRO A 100 13.64 -2.66 8.90
N ASP A 101 14.46 -3.52 9.51
CA ASP A 101 15.43 -3.16 10.56
C ASP A 101 16.71 -2.49 10.03
N ASN A 102 16.93 -2.49 8.72
CA ASN A 102 18.10 -1.86 8.10
C ASN A 102 17.78 -1.28 6.71
N PRO A 103 18.54 -0.26 6.27
CA PRO A 103 18.26 0.46 5.02
C PRO A 103 18.44 -0.42 3.78
N ILE A 104 19.33 -1.43 3.83
CA ILE A 104 19.60 -2.29 2.67
C ILE A 104 18.41 -3.24 2.42
N LYS A 105 17.78 -3.76 3.47
CA LYS A 105 16.57 -4.57 3.37
C LYS A 105 15.43 -3.73 2.81
N GLU A 106 15.24 -2.51 3.34
CA GLU A 106 14.22 -1.60 2.83
C GLU A 106 14.41 -1.29 1.35
N LEU A 107 15.63 -0.96 0.92
CA LEU A 107 15.95 -0.67 -0.47
C LEU A 107 15.63 -1.85 -1.40
N LYS A 108 16.03 -3.06 -1.01
CA LYS A 108 15.77 -4.29 -1.79
C LYS A 108 14.27 -4.57 -1.91
N ILE A 109 13.53 -4.37 -0.84
CA ILE A 109 12.07 -4.55 -0.84
C ILE A 109 11.43 -3.49 -1.74
N ALA A 110 11.76 -2.22 -1.56
CA ALA A 110 11.16 -1.11 -2.31
C ALA A 110 11.40 -1.21 -3.82
N ILE A 111 12.56 -1.70 -4.27
CA ILE A 111 12.84 -1.86 -5.70
C ILE A 111 12.11 -3.08 -6.32
N ALA A 112 11.67 -4.05 -5.50
CA ALA A 112 11.10 -5.30 -5.99
C ALA A 112 9.82 -5.10 -6.81
N GLY A 113 8.91 -4.21 -6.38
CA GLY A 113 7.69 -3.85 -7.10
C GLY A 113 7.99 -3.23 -8.46
N PRO A 114 8.68 -2.07 -8.51
CA PRO A 114 9.06 -1.43 -9.76
C PRO A 114 9.82 -2.35 -10.72
N ALA A 115 10.72 -3.20 -10.21
CA ALA A 115 11.42 -4.19 -11.03
C ALA A 115 10.45 -5.21 -11.66
N MET A 116 9.45 -5.68 -10.92
CA MET A 116 8.42 -6.57 -11.44
C MET A 116 7.53 -5.88 -12.48
N SER A 117 7.16 -4.62 -12.26
CA SER A 117 6.40 -3.85 -13.25
C SER A 117 7.19 -3.59 -14.53
N ILE A 118 8.48 -3.27 -14.43
CA ILE A 118 9.35 -3.16 -15.62
C ILE A 118 9.46 -4.51 -16.34
N PHE A 119 9.61 -5.61 -15.60
CA PHE A 119 9.61 -6.96 -16.18
C PHE A 119 8.32 -7.25 -16.94
N LEU A 120 7.15 -6.94 -16.34
CA LEU A 120 5.86 -7.11 -17.01
C LEU A 120 5.73 -6.22 -18.25
N PHE A 121 6.20 -4.97 -18.21
CA PHE A 121 6.26 -4.11 -19.39
C PHE A 121 7.03 -4.76 -20.53
N VAL A 122 8.22 -5.32 -20.26
CA VAL A 122 9.02 -6.02 -21.26
C VAL A 122 8.28 -7.25 -21.79
N VAL A 123 7.72 -8.08 -20.91
CA VAL A 123 6.95 -9.28 -21.30
C VAL A 123 5.78 -8.93 -22.22
N PHE A 124 4.94 -7.97 -21.83
CA PHE A 124 3.78 -7.59 -22.64
C PHE A 124 4.18 -6.94 -23.96
N SER A 125 5.27 -6.17 -23.99
CA SER A 125 5.81 -5.58 -25.23
C SER A 125 6.34 -6.65 -26.18
N VAL A 126 7.05 -7.66 -25.67
CA VAL A 126 7.51 -8.81 -26.47
C VAL A 126 6.32 -9.61 -26.98
N LEU A 127 5.31 -9.87 -26.15
CA LEU A 127 4.09 -10.57 -26.56
C LEU A 127 3.34 -9.78 -27.64
N ALA A 128 3.24 -8.46 -27.54
CA ALA A 128 2.64 -7.61 -28.56
C ALA A 128 3.41 -7.69 -29.89
N TYR A 129 4.74 -7.65 -29.83
CA TYR A 129 5.60 -7.79 -31.00
C TYR A 129 5.45 -9.16 -31.67
N LEU A 130 5.48 -10.25 -30.90
CA LEU A 130 5.27 -11.61 -31.43
C LEU A 130 3.86 -11.79 -32.02
N ALA A 131 2.83 -11.23 -31.36
CA ALA A 131 1.46 -11.25 -31.88
C ALA A 131 1.37 -10.54 -33.24
N SER A 132 2.11 -9.45 -33.42
CA SER A 132 2.25 -8.74 -34.70
C SER A 132 2.88 -9.62 -35.78
N MET A 133 4.00 -10.29 -35.46
CA MET A 133 4.68 -11.20 -36.39
C MET A 133 3.81 -12.39 -36.82
N MET A 134 2.93 -12.86 -35.94
CA MET A 134 2.00 -13.97 -36.21
C MET A 134 0.72 -13.53 -36.94
N GLY A 135 0.59 -12.26 -37.31
CA GLY A 135 -0.60 -11.74 -37.99
C GLY A 135 -1.85 -11.66 -37.10
N SER A 136 -1.68 -11.53 -35.79
CA SER A 136 -2.81 -11.37 -34.86
C SER A 136 -3.56 -10.07 -35.12
N SER A 137 -4.85 -10.02 -34.76
CA SER A 137 -5.65 -8.80 -34.91
C SER A 137 -5.04 -7.57 -34.21
N ASN A 138 -5.23 -6.39 -34.80
CA ASN A 138 -4.69 -5.12 -34.29
C ASN A 138 -5.15 -4.81 -32.86
N ILE A 139 -6.35 -5.21 -32.47
CA ILE A 139 -6.87 -5.01 -31.11
C ILE A 139 -6.14 -5.85 -30.07
N VAL A 140 -5.74 -7.09 -30.39
CA VAL A 140 -4.96 -7.95 -29.48
C VAL A 140 -3.58 -7.33 -29.25
N GLN A 141 -2.91 -6.91 -30.32
CA GLN A 141 -1.63 -6.21 -30.23
C GLN A 141 -1.76 -4.92 -29.41
N GLY A 142 -2.82 -4.15 -29.66
CA GLY A 142 -3.17 -2.94 -28.93
C GLY A 142 -3.37 -3.15 -27.45
N ALA A 143 -4.16 -4.15 -27.07
CA ALA A 143 -4.44 -4.49 -25.68
C ALA A 143 -3.16 -4.92 -24.94
N LEU A 144 -2.31 -5.76 -25.55
CA LEU A 144 -1.02 -6.18 -24.98
C LEU A 144 -0.08 -4.98 -24.79
N SER A 145 0.07 -4.15 -25.83
CA SER A 145 0.89 -2.93 -25.75
C SER A 145 0.38 -1.98 -24.68
N TYR A 146 -0.93 -1.79 -24.56
CA TYR A 146 -1.56 -0.93 -23.56
C TYR A 146 -1.28 -1.42 -22.13
N VAL A 147 -1.50 -2.72 -21.86
CA VAL A 147 -1.17 -3.32 -20.55
C VAL A 147 0.33 -3.19 -20.25
N GLY A 148 1.19 -3.36 -21.25
CA GLY A 148 2.62 -3.11 -21.14
C GLY A 148 2.93 -1.67 -20.73
N SER A 149 2.42 -0.68 -21.47
CA SER A 149 2.62 0.75 -21.19
C SER A 149 2.14 1.13 -19.79
N ILE A 150 1.03 0.57 -19.32
CA ILE A 150 0.52 0.80 -17.96
C ILE A 150 1.48 0.24 -16.91
N ASN A 151 2.08 -0.92 -17.14
CA ASN A 151 3.10 -1.46 -16.24
C ASN A 151 4.34 -0.56 -16.17
N LEU A 152 4.74 0.03 -17.30
CA LEU A 152 5.82 1.01 -17.31
C LEU A 152 5.44 2.28 -16.53
N ILE A 153 4.24 2.82 -16.75
CA ILE A 153 3.72 3.98 -16.03
C ILE A 153 3.65 3.68 -14.53
N LEU A 154 3.15 2.50 -14.14
CA LEU A 154 3.11 2.04 -12.75
C LEU A 154 4.50 2.00 -12.13
N ALA A 155 5.50 1.46 -12.84
CA ALA A 155 6.89 1.44 -12.36
C ALA A 155 7.47 2.85 -12.20
N LEU A 156 7.29 3.72 -13.20
CA LEU A 156 7.83 5.09 -13.18
C LEU A 156 7.17 5.93 -12.09
N PHE A 157 5.85 5.82 -11.94
CA PHE A 157 5.10 6.49 -10.89
C PHE A 157 5.55 5.99 -9.51
N ASN A 158 5.67 4.67 -9.33
CA ASN A 158 6.17 4.13 -8.07
C ASN A 158 7.65 4.42 -7.83
N LEU A 159 8.46 4.82 -8.81
CA LEU A 159 9.84 5.25 -8.61
C LEU A 159 10.00 6.75 -8.29
N VAL A 160 8.92 7.52 -8.28
CA VAL A 160 8.98 8.93 -7.87
C VAL A 160 9.48 9.00 -6.42
N PRO A 161 10.51 9.82 -6.11
CA PRO A 161 11.18 9.85 -4.81
C PRO A 161 10.36 10.60 -3.75
N ALA A 162 9.16 10.11 -3.46
CA ALA A 162 8.18 10.74 -2.60
C ALA A 162 7.27 9.67 -1.98
N PHE A 163 6.93 9.79 -0.70
CA PHE A 163 5.87 8.96 -0.14
C PHE A 163 4.52 9.30 -0.79
N PRO A 164 3.56 8.35 -0.84
CA PRO A 164 3.60 6.97 -0.35
C PRO A 164 4.26 5.95 -1.32
N MET A 165 4.84 6.41 -2.43
CA MET A 165 5.37 5.57 -3.51
C MET A 165 6.64 4.82 -3.09
N ASP A 166 6.98 3.74 -3.80
CA ASP A 166 8.17 2.94 -3.50
C ASP A 166 9.47 3.74 -3.60
N GLY A 167 9.55 4.70 -4.51
CA GLY A 167 10.66 5.61 -4.70
C GLY A 167 10.87 6.48 -3.46
N GLY A 168 9.82 6.79 -2.71
CA GLY A 168 9.89 7.40 -1.39
C GLY A 168 10.61 6.50 -0.38
N ARG A 169 10.33 5.19 -0.39
CA ARG A 169 11.05 4.19 0.44
C ARG A 169 12.49 3.99 -0.02
N VAL A 170 12.75 4.01 -1.32
CA VAL A 170 14.12 4.00 -1.89
C VAL A 170 14.90 5.21 -1.40
N LEU A 171 14.32 6.41 -1.52
CA LEU A 171 14.93 7.65 -1.03
C LEU A 171 15.17 7.58 0.49
N ARG A 172 14.16 7.13 1.26
CA ARG A 172 14.26 6.95 2.70
C ARG A 172 15.42 6.02 3.06
N ALA A 173 15.51 4.86 2.41
CA ALA A 173 16.59 3.90 2.64
C ALA A 173 17.97 4.49 2.34
N ILE A 174 18.12 5.26 1.25
CA ILE A 174 19.39 5.91 0.89
C ILE A 174 19.79 6.96 1.94
N ILE A 175 18.87 7.85 2.32
CA ILE A 175 19.15 8.90 3.32
C ILE A 175 19.44 8.25 4.67
N TRP A 176 18.68 7.24 5.06
CA TRP A 176 18.89 6.50 6.30
C TRP A 176 20.27 5.83 6.31
N HIS A 177 20.70 5.23 5.20
CA HIS A 177 22.04 4.64 5.10
C HIS A 177 23.16 5.68 5.28
N ILE A 178 22.99 6.88 4.72
CA ILE A 178 24.00 7.94 4.76
C ILE A 178 24.03 8.65 6.12
N LYS A 179 22.87 8.90 6.73
CA LYS A 179 22.74 9.74 7.94
C LYS A 179 22.58 8.94 9.23
N GLY A 180 22.19 7.66 9.15
CA GLY A 180 21.91 6.83 10.32
C GLY A 180 20.61 7.16 11.06
N ASP A 181 19.81 8.09 10.55
CA ASP A 181 18.58 8.58 11.18
C ASP A 181 17.35 8.27 10.30
N LEU A 182 16.56 7.27 10.72
CA LEU A 182 15.33 6.85 10.04
C LEU A 182 14.23 7.92 10.13
N THR A 183 14.14 8.64 11.24
CA THR A 183 13.15 9.69 11.47
C THR A 183 13.38 10.86 10.52
N PHE A 184 14.65 11.27 10.38
CA PHE A 184 15.04 12.30 9.43
C PHE A 184 14.80 11.86 7.98
N ALA A 185 15.16 10.62 7.63
CA ALA A 185 14.94 10.08 6.29
C ALA A 185 13.44 10.02 5.93
N THR A 186 12.59 9.57 6.86
CA THR A 186 11.14 9.51 6.67
C THR A 186 10.55 10.91 6.54
N ARG A 187 11.04 11.89 7.32
CA ARG A 187 10.59 13.28 7.20
C ARG A 187 10.85 13.82 5.79
N ILE A 188 12.06 13.64 5.25
CA ILE A 188 12.39 14.12 3.90
C ILE A 188 11.51 13.43 2.85
N ALA A 189 11.40 12.10 2.90
CA ALA A 189 10.59 11.35 1.94
C ALA A 189 9.10 11.76 2.01
N SER A 190 8.59 12.07 3.19
CA SER A 190 7.21 12.56 3.39
C SER A 190 7.04 13.98 2.85
N SER A 191 7.98 14.89 3.13
CA SER A 191 7.94 16.26 2.60
C SER A 191 8.03 16.29 1.07
N MET A 192 8.79 15.40 0.45
CA MET A 192 8.79 15.26 -1.02
C MET A 192 7.43 14.78 -1.55
N GLY A 193 6.75 13.90 -0.81
CA GLY A 193 5.35 13.52 -1.05
C GLY A 193 4.38 14.69 -1.03
N ASP A 194 4.47 15.53 0.01
CA ASP A 194 3.64 16.74 0.12
C ASP A 194 3.89 17.71 -1.04
N MET A 195 5.16 17.97 -1.36
CA MET A 195 5.54 18.82 -2.49
C MET A 195 5.01 18.28 -3.82
N PHE A 196 5.11 16.98 -4.05
CA PHE A 196 4.58 16.34 -5.25
C PHE A 196 3.04 16.41 -5.30
N GLY A 197 2.36 16.19 -4.18
CA GLY A 197 0.92 16.35 -4.06
C GLY A 197 0.46 17.77 -4.40
N TYR A 198 1.11 18.80 -3.85
CA TYR A 198 0.82 20.19 -4.20
C TYR A 198 1.10 20.50 -5.67
N PHE A 199 2.20 19.98 -6.23
CA PHE A 199 2.49 20.13 -7.65
C PHE A 199 1.35 19.60 -8.53
N LEU A 200 0.82 18.41 -8.24
CA LEU A 200 -0.31 17.85 -8.98
C LEU A 200 -1.60 18.66 -8.79
N ILE A 201 -1.84 19.23 -7.61
CA ILE A 201 -2.99 20.11 -7.36
C ILE A 201 -2.89 21.37 -8.21
N PHE A 202 -1.74 22.05 -8.21
CA PHE A 202 -1.55 23.27 -9.01
C PHE A 202 -1.63 22.97 -10.51
N LEU A 203 -1.06 21.84 -10.95
CA LEU A 203 -1.19 21.38 -12.33
C LEU A 203 -2.66 21.11 -12.69
N GLY A 204 -3.40 20.41 -11.84
CA GLY A 204 -4.82 20.14 -12.06
C GLY A 204 -5.68 21.41 -12.12
N LEU A 205 -5.41 22.38 -11.24
CA LEU A 205 -6.06 23.69 -11.30
C LEU A 205 -5.75 24.40 -12.61
N TYR A 206 -4.49 24.41 -13.05
CA TYR A 206 -4.10 24.99 -14.33
C TYR A 206 -4.85 24.38 -15.51
N TRP A 207 -4.96 23.05 -15.56
CA TRP A 207 -5.74 22.34 -16.59
C TRP A 207 -7.23 22.69 -16.54
N ALA A 208 -7.82 22.74 -15.34
CA ALA A 208 -9.21 23.11 -15.16
C ALA A 208 -9.51 24.53 -15.67
N PHE A 209 -8.63 25.49 -15.37
CA PHE A 209 -8.77 26.87 -15.87
C PHE A 209 -8.44 27.02 -17.36
N SER A 210 -7.69 26.08 -17.94
CA SER A 210 -7.37 26.05 -19.37
C SER A 210 -8.46 25.41 -20.24
N GLY A 211 -9.57 24.96 -19.63
CA GLY A 211 -10.74 24.41 -20.31
C GLY A 211 -10.89 22.89 -20.20
N ASP A 212 -9.88 22.17 -19.70
CA ASP A 212 -9.94 20.72 -19.47
C ASP A 212 -10.29 20.41 -18.00
N VAL A 213 -11.54 20.69 -17.67
CA VAL A 213 -12.06 20.59 -16.29
C VAL A 213 -12.00 19.16 -15.77
N VAL A 214 -12.27 18.16 -16.61
CA VAL A 214 -12.32 16.75 -16.18
C VAL A 214 -10.94 16.26 -15.77
N ASN A 215 -9.93 16.45 -16.62
CA ASN A 215 -8.57 16.07 -16.27
C ASN A 215 -8.07 16.93 -15.11
N GLY A 216 -8.39 18.22 -15.09
CA GLY A 216 -8.02 19.10 -13.99
C GLY A 216 -8.53 18.62 -12.62
N ILE A 217 -9.81 18.25 -12.51
CA ILE A 217 -10.39 17.68 -11.29
C ILE A 217 -9.67 16.38 -10.88
N TRP A 218 -9.36 15.52 -11.86
CA TRP A 218 -8.67 14.26 -11.60
C TRP A 218 -7.27 14.46 -11.01
N PHE A 219 -6.49 15.39 -11.57
CA PHE A 219 -5.16 15.75 -11.05
C PHE A 219 -5.24 16.37 -9.64
N VAL A 220 -6.22 17.24 -9.38
CA VAL A 220 -6.45 17.80 -8.04
C VAL A 220 -6.77 16.70 -7.04
N PHE A 221 -7.66 15.77 -7.41
CA PHE A 221 -8.03 14.64 -6.56
C PHE A 221 -6.83 13.73 -6.24
N ILE A 222 -6.03 13.36 -7.24
CA ILE A 222 -4.81 12.55 -7.04
C ILE A 222 -3.82 13.30 -6.14
N GLY A 223 -3.57 14.59 -6.40
CA GLY A 223 -2.62 15.38 -5.61
C GLY A 223 -3.06 15.50 -4.14
N TRP A 224 -4.34 15.75 -3.90
CA TRP A 224 -4.92 15.75 -2.55
C TRP A 224 -4.78 14.37 -1.88
N PHE A 225 -5.05 13.29 -2.61
CA PHE A 225 -4.93 11.92 -2.09
C PHE A 225 -3.50 11.56 -1.69
N ILE A 226 -2.50 11.86 -2.54
CA ILE A 226 -1.07 11.64 -2.25
C ILE A 226 -0.64 12.41 -1.00
N LYS A 227 -1.06 13.67 -0.86
CA LYS A 227 -0.77 14.48 0.32
C LYS A 227 -1.31 13.81 1.60
N ASN A 228 -2.57 13.38 1.61
CA ASN A 228 -3.14 12.71 2.79
C ASN A 228 -2.41 11.41 3.14
N LEU A 229 -1.99 10.63 2.15
CA LEU A 229 -1.22 9.39 2.39
C LEU A 229 0.20 9.67 2.90
N SER A 230 0.82 10.76 2.44
CA SER A 230 2.15 11.19 2.88
C SER A 230 2.12 11.61 4.34
N GLU A 231 1.15 12.45 4.73
CA GLU A 231 0.91 12.85 6.11
C GLU A 231 0.62 11.64 7.01
N SER A 232 -0.25 10.72 6.57
CA SER A 232 -0.55 9.51 7.33
C SER A 232 0.69 8.64 7.58
N SER A 233 1.59 8.54 6.59
CA SER A 233 2.84 7.77 6.73
C SER A 233 3.77 8.38 7.77
N TYR A 234 3.89 9.70 7.81
CA TYR A 234 4.69 10.40 8.81
C TYR A 234 4.11 10.26 10.23
N GLN A 235 2.80 10.40 10.38
CA GLN A 235 2.12 10.25 11.68
C GLN A 235 2.24 8.82 12.25
N ASN A 236 2.13 7.80 11.39
CA ASN A 236 2.31 6.40 11.80
C ASN A 236 3.72 6.15 12.33
N MET A 237 4.75 6.71 11.69
CA MET A 237 6.13 6.60 12.17
C MET A 237 6.32 7.28 13.52
N LEU A 238 5.83 8.51 13.69
CA LEU A 238 5.92 9.23 14.97
C LEU A 238 5.23 8.47 16.10
N MET A 239 4.07 7.88 15.81
CA MET A 239 3.34 7.08 16.78
C MET A 239 4.14 5.84 17.20
N ASN A 240 4.75 5.11 16.25
CA ASN A 240 5.63 3.99 16.56
C ASN A 240 6.87 4.40 17.37
N ASP A 241 7.53 5.52 17.03
CA ASP A 241 8.71 6.03 17.76
C ASP A 241 8.38 6.42 19.22
N MET A 242 7.16 6.91 19.48
CA MET A 242 6.71 7.17 20.85
C MET A 242 6.55 5.88 21.65
N PHE A 243 6.05 4.79 21.04
CA PHE A 243 5.84 3.53 21.74
C PHE A 243 7.12 2.71 21.94
N THR A 244 8.09 2.78 21.03
CA THR A 244 9.39 2.10 21.21
C THR A 244 10.23 2.68 22.35
N LYS A 245 10.03 3.96 22.68
CA LYS A 245 10.71 4.62 23.80
C LYS A 245 10.12 4.31 25.16
N ILE A 246 8.92 3.73 25.23
CA ILE A 246 8.26 3.43 26.49
C ILE A 246 8.36 1.94 26.78
N HIS A 247 8.99 1.58 27.89
CA HIS A 247 9.06 0.17 28.27
C HIS A 247 7.74 -0.29 28.90
N ILE A 248 7.21 -1.44 28.47
CA ILE A 248 5.96 -2.03 29.01
C ILE A 248 5.99 -2.17 30.54
N ARG A 249 7.17 -2.41 31.13
CA ARG A 249 7.39 -2.47 32.58
C ARG A 249 6.93 -1.19 33.32
N GLU A 250 6.95 -0.04 32.66
CA GLU A 250 6.57 1.26 33.26
C GLU A 250 5.05 1.38 33.47
N PHE A 251 4.27 0.56 32.76
CA PHE A 251 2.82 0.53 32.87
C PHE A 251 2.26 -0.82 33.36
N MET A 252 3.09 -1.86 33.41
CA MET A 252 2.71 -3.17 33.91
C MET A 252 2.61 -3.14 35.44
N THR A 253 1.61 -3.83 35.99
CA THR A 253 1.56 -4.08 37.44
C THR A 253 2.61 -5.15 37.76
N GLU A 254 3.68 -4.76 38.48
CA GLU A 254 4.78 -5.68 38.82
C GLU A 254 4.34 -6.80 39.75
N ASP A 255 3.48 -6.49 40.73
CA ASP A 255 2.95 -7.46 41.69
C ASP A 255 1.64 -8.09 41.19
N VAL A 256 1.78 -9.15 40.39
CA VAL A 256 0.62 -9.97 39.98
C VAL A 256 0.30 -10.98 41.07
N VAL A 257 -0.80 -10.75 41.80
CA VAL A 257 -1.30 -11.70 42.78
C VAL A 257 -2.02 -12.84 42.05
N SER A 258 -1.41 -14.02 42.01
CA SER A 258 -2.01 -15.24 41.47
C SER A 258 -2.78 -16.01 42.54
N ILE A 259 -3.85 -16.71 42.12
CA ILE A 259 -4.72 -17.47 43.01
C ILE A 259 -4.73 -18.93 42.56
N GLU A 260 -4.64 -19.84 43.52
CA GLU A 260 -4.66 -21.27 43.26
C GLU A 260 -6.08 -21.75 42.89
N ARG A 261 -6.20 -22.65 41.89
CA ARG A 261 -7.52 -23.12 41.38
C ARG A 261 -8.38 -23.84 42.42
N SER A 262 -7.78 -24.30 43.51
CA SER A 262 -8.42 -25.05 44.60
C SER A 262 -9.14 -24.17 45.63
N ILE A 263 -8.95 -22.85 45.59
CA ILE A 263 -9.55 -21.93 46.57
C ILE A 263 -11.04 -21.72 46.29
N SER A 264 -11.85 -21.67 47.35
CA SER A 264 -13.29 -21.39 47.26
C SER A 264 -13.57 -19.93 46.86
N VAL A 265 -14.62 -19.72 46.06
CA VAL A 265 -15.00 -18.40 45.52
C VAL A 265 -15.20 -17.36 46.63
N GLU A 266 -15.79 -17.76 47.77
CA GLU A 266 -15.98 -16.88 48.92
C GLU A 266 -14.64 -16.35 49.47
N LYS A 267 -13.64 -17.23 49.58
CA LYS A 267 -12.31 -16.88 50.09
C LYS A 267 -11.55 -15.98 49.10
N VAL A 268 -11.70 -16.21 47.79
CA VAL A 268 -11.19 -15.31 46.74
C VAL A 268 -11.77 -13.90 46.88
N ILE A 269 -13.09 -13.78 47.03
CA ILE A 269 -13.75 -12.48 47.16
C ILE A 269 -13.25 -11.76 48.42
N ARG A 270 -13.23 -12.45 49.56
CA ARG A 270 -12.89 -11.87 50.87
C ARG A 270 -11.42 -11.48 51.00
N GLU A 271 -10.51 -12.36 50.59
CA GLU A 271 -9.08 -12.21 50.86
C GLU A 271 -8.31 -11.58 49.71
N TYR A 272 -8.80 -11.70 48.46
CA TYR A 272 -8.12 -11.18 47.29
C TYR A 272 -8.81 -9.92 46.73
N PHE A 273 -10.09 -9.99 46.36
CA PHE A 273 -10.77 -8.86 45.71
C PHE A 273 -10.98 -7.64 46.63
N TYR A 274 -11.33 -7.85 47.90
CA TYR A 274 -11.47 -6.74 48.84
C TYR A 274 -10.12 -6.16 49.32
N LYS A 275 -9.05 -6.97 49.32
CA LYS A 275 -7.74 -6.60 49.87
C LYS A 275 -6.82 -5.96 48.82
N TYR A 276 -6.83 -6.48 47.60
CA TYR A 276 -6.04 -5.96 46.46
C TYR A 276 -6.90 -5.12 45.51
N LYS A 277 -7.79 -4.31 46.08
CA LYS A 277 -8.67 -3.39 45.34
C LYS A 277 -7.85 -2.63 44.29
N TYR A 278 -8.28 -2.68 43.03
CA TYR A 278 -7.62 -2.14 41.85
C TYR A 278 -7.15 -0.68 42.07
N ASN A 279 -5.93 -0.51 42.55
CA ASN A 279 -5.46 0.79 43.01
C ASN A 279 -4.88 1.54 41.81
N LYS A 280 -5.63 2.54 41.35
CA LYS A 280 -5.20 3.56 40.39
C LYS A 280 -3.93 4.21 40.97
N LYS A 281 -2.79 4.03 40.29
CA LYS A 281 -1.48 4.71 40.49
C LYS A 281 -1.25 5.34 41.87
N LYS A 282 -0.29 4.80 42.65
CA LYS A 282 0.37 5.56 43.72
C LYS A 282 0.84 6.90 43.14
N ASP A 283 0.24 7.98 43.59
CA ASP A 283 0.67 9.35 43.32
C ASP A 283 2.05 9.55 43.97
N PRO A 284 3.12 9.84 43.20
CA PRO A 284 4.46 10.02 43.74
C PRO A 284 4.60 11.25 44.67
N TYR A 285 3.54 12.05 44.86
CA TYR A 285 3.55 13.21 45.75
C TYR A 285 2.81 13.04 47.08
N SER A 286 2.24 11.87 47.39
CA SER A 286 1.62 11.66 48.71
C SER A 286 2.68 11.35 49.78
N ARG A 287 3.35 12.41 50.25
CA ARG A 287 4.08 12.37 51.52
C ARG A 287 3.09 12.03 52.63
N SER A 288 3.53 11.10 53.50
CA SER A 288 2.91 10.72 54.75
C SER A 288 2.30 11.91 55.50
N CYS A 289 1.06 11.74 55.95
CA CYS A 289 0.58 12.41 57.16
C CYS A 289 -0.24 11.39 57.96
N TYR A 290 0.40 10.97 59.07
CA TYR A 290 -0.09 10.24 60.25
C TYR A 290 -0.51 8.78 60.10
#